data_AF-A0A2E6C1U2-F1
#
_entry.id   AF-A0A2E6C1U2-F1
#
_cell.length_a   1.000
_cell.length_b   1.000
_cell.length_c   1.000
_cell.angle_alpha   90.00
_cell.angle_beta   90.00
_cell.angle_gamma   90.00
#
_symmetry.space_group_name_H-M   'P 1'
#
loop_
_entity.id
_entity.type
_entity.pdbx_description
1 polymer ?
#
loop_
_entity_poly.entity_id
_entity_poly.type
_entity_poly.pdbx_seq_one_letter_code
_entity_poly.pdbx_strand_id
1 'polypeptide(L)'
;MHMEDTEFSRSERILLSVIGLIFLVVIAGLVFAPEIFWDDFVKVYIWDPIVKDAGKSGDAGYTAVNTAVYIATMIAAVIAFQALFRKWQLPVDDKMVWALIAWVALAPVLRVMEDADYFKEGIDVLFISPLIHIHLAAWLILSAIIGHVGRKNHLSMLTMLLVAYIAFTGLLVLPSVHTHDTGHAWILGGSIAGAVMIAVVIHNTWNWHEIPRSMLAFAIGLITMGLGHWAQLVSTPWVNDNDVLPKDHAVLWPVLVAVVLPAIITWAVWRKGEEDLMQLRLTGNEVGVIPDGMTLDEWESEDRSSHPVEMLSPRGILATPMVAGMLFGQLCDGLATMVGIDYFGFSEKHPLSDAVIQFGNDLDILAEGAWLFFLVKATLAGLIVWMFSELRIESRQQHLRVLIVLAVMIVGMAPGLRGIGRLILGV
;
A
#
# COMPACT_ATOMS: atom_id res chain seq x y z
N MET A 1 1.72 -10.16 34.63
CA MET A 1 1.05 -11.44 34.33
C MET A 1 1.17 -11.64 32.83
N HIS A 2 1.87 -12.70 32.42
CA HIS A 2 2.05 -13.04 31.02
C HIS A 2 0.67 -13.31 30.40
N MET A 3 0.37 -12.65 29.27
CA MET A 3 -0.90 -12.81 28.56
C MET A 3 -0.64 -13.53 27.25
N GLU A 4 -1.48 -14.52 26.92
CA GLU A 4 -1.39 -15.19 25.63
C GLU A 4 -1.65 -14.19 24.49
N ASP A 5 -1.05 -14.43 23.31
CA ASP A 5 -1.18 -13.53 22.17
C ASP A 5 -2.64 -13.34 21.72
N THR A 6 -3.52 -14.33 21.94
CA THR A 6 -4.94 -14.20 21.58
C THR A 6 -5.78 -13.43 22.61
N GLU A 7 -5.20 -13.12 23.78
CA GLU A 7 -5.89 -12.38 24.84
C GLU A 7 -5.68 -10.87 24.75
N PHE A 8 -6.77 -10.13 24.97
CA PHE A 8 -6.74 -8.67 25.02
C PHE A 8 -6.70 -8.17 26.46
N SER A 9 -5.81 -7.22 26.72
CA SER A 9 -5.73 -6.46 27.96
C SER A 9 -7.00 -5.63 28.19
N ARG A 10 -7.20 -5.17 29.42
CA ARG A 10 -8.38 -4.35 29.76
C ARG A 10 -8.45 -3.07 28.93
N SER A 11 -7.32 -2.40 28.70
CA SER A 11 -7.22 -1.20 27.87
C SER A 11 -7.57 -1.50 26.41
N GLU A 12 -7.02 -2.58 25.84
CA GLU A 12 -7.36 -2.99 24.46
C GLU A 12 -8.85 -3.30 24.30
N ARG A 13 -9.46 -4.01 25.26
CA ARG A 13 -10.91 -4.31 25.20
C ARG A 13 -11.76 -3.05 25.26
N ILE A 14 -11.39 -2.09 26.12
CA ILE A 14 -12.08 -0.80 26.22
C ILE A 14 -11.94 -0.05 24.89
N LEU A 15 -10.71 0.04 24.35
CA LEU A 15 -10.43 0.72 23.09
C LEU A 15 -11.21 0.12 21.92
N LEU A 16 -11.20 -1.21 21.77
CA LEU A 16 -11.97 -1.92 20.75
C LEU A 16 -13.48 -1.72 20.92
N SER A 17 -13.97 -1.67 22.15
CA SER A 17 -15.38 -1.42 22.46
C SER A 17 -15.79 0.01 22.11
N VAL A 18 -14.92 1.00 22.36
CA VAL A 18 -15.14 2.40 21.95
C VAL A 18 -15.17 2.52 20.43
N ILE A 19 -14.21 1.92 19.72
CA ILE A 19 -14.19 1.89 18.25
C ILE A 19 -15.46 1.23 17.71
N GLY A 20 -15.85 0.08 18.27
CA GLY A 20 -17.07 -0.63 17.89
C GLY A 20 -18.34 0.19 18.14
N LEU A 21 -18.42 0.90 19.27
CA LEU A 21 -19.53 1.80 19.57
C LEU A 21 -19.62 2.96 18.59
N ILE A 22 -18.48 3.61 18.27
CA ILE A 22 -18.43 4.69 17.28
C ILE A 22 -18.94 4.18 15.93
N PHE A 23 -18.48 3.01 15.48
CA PHE A 23 -18.92 2.41 14.23
C PHE A 23 -20.42 2.11 14.22
N LEU A 24 -20.96 1.57 15.32
CA LEU A 24 -22.40 1.33 15.49
C LEU A 24 -23.20 2.63 15.48
N VAL A 25 -22.72 3.69 16.12
CA VAL A 25 -23.37 5.02 16.13
C VAL A 25 -23.38 5.61 14.72
N VAL A 26 -22.29 5.50 13.96
CA VAL A 26 -22.24 5.98 12.58
C VAL A 26 -23.21 5.20 11.70
N ILE A 27 -23.25 3.87 11.78
CA ILE A 27 -24.20 3.05 11.01
C ILE A 27 -25.64 3.37 11.40
N ALA A 28 -25.95 3.41 12.70
CA ALA A 28 -27.28 3.74 13.18
C ALA A 28 -27.67 5.16 12.76
N GLY A 29 -26.74 6.12 12.81
CA GLY A 29 -26.93 7.48 12.33
C GLY A 29 -27.26 7.54 10.85
N LEU A 30 -26.53 6.80 10.00
CA LEU A 30 -26.81 6.72 8.57
C LEU A 30 -28.20 6.11 8.26
N VAL A 31 -28.69 5.21 9.11
CA VAL A 31 -30.00 4.56 8.93
C VAL A 31 -31.16 5.38 9.51
N PHE A 32 -31.00 5.94 10.72
CA PHE A 32 -32.08 6.56 11.48
C PHE A 32 -32.06 8.09 11.46
N ALA A 33 -30.94 8.72 11.08
CA ALA A 33 -30.76 10.18 10.99
C ALA A 33 -29.91 10.57 9.77
N PRO A 34 -30.32 10.19 8.54
CA PRO A 34 -29.52 10.41 7.33
C PRO A 34 -29.25 11.89 7.05
N GLU A 35 -30.15 12.82 7.39
CA GLU A 35 -29.90 14.26 7.19
C GLU A 35 -28.64 14.73 7.94
N ILE A 36 -28.44 14.27 9.18
CA ILE A 36 -27.30 14.67 10.01
C ILE A 36 -26.02 13.90 9.62
N PHE A 37 -26.13 12.60 9.41
CA PHE A 37 -24.94 11.75 9.20
C PHE A 37 -24.51 11.70 7.75
N TRP A 38 -25.47 11.56 6.82
CA TRP A 38 -25.19 11.55 5.40
C TRP A 38 -25.06 12.98 4.87
N ASP A 39 -26.14 13.77 4.87
CA ASP A 39 -26.15 15.05 4.14
C ASP A 39 -25.19 16.09 4.73
N ASP A 40 -25.14 16.23 6.06
CA ASP A 40 -24.31 17.26 6.71
C ASP A 40 -22.85 16.84 6.97
N PHE A 41 -22.55 15.54 7.01
CA PHE A 41 -21.22 15.05 7.37
C PHE A 41 -20.57 14.18 6.29
N VAL A 42 -21.06 12.95 6.07
CA VAL A 42 -20.41 12.00 5.13
C VAL A 42 -20.40 12.59 3.73
N LYS A 43 -21.49 13.23 3.31
CA LYS A 43 -21.58 13.85 2.00
C LYS A 43 -20.57 14.98 1.87
N VAL A 44 -20.55 15.93 2.79
CA VAL A 44 -19.69 17.13 2.71
C VAL A 44 -18.19 16.81 2.84
N TYR A 45 -17.80 15.97 3.81
CA TYR A 45 -16.39 15.77 4.15
C TYR A 45 -15.77 14.51 3.52
N ILE A 46 -16.59 13.57 3.07
CA ILE A 46 -16.11 12.32 2.47
C ILE A 46 -16.54 12.29 1.00
N TRP A 47 -17.84 12.24 0.71
CA TRP A 47 -18.39 11.94 -0.62
C TRP A 47 -18.20 13.04 -1.67
N ASP A 48 -18.58 14.29 -1.40
CA ASP A 48 -18.50 15.39 -2.36
C ASP A 48 -17.05 15.67 -2.82
N PRO A 49 -16.04 15.65 -1.92
CA PRO A 49 -14.63 15.66 -2.33
C PRO A 49 -14.26 14.49 -3.25
N ILE A 50 -14.77 13.29 -2.99
CA ILE A 50 -14.54 12.10 -3.83
C ILE A 50 -15.17 12.28 -5.21
N VAL A 51 -16.44 12.69 -5.27
CA VAL A 51 -17.16 12.91 -6.53
C VAL A 51 -16.48 14.01 -7.35
N LYS A 52 -15.94 15.04 -6.68
CA LYS A 52 -15.19 16.10 -7.34
C LYS A 52 -13.84 15.62 -7.89
N ASP A 53 -13.14 14.72 -7.20
CA ASP A 53 -11.93 14.06 -7.72
C ASP A 53 -12.26 13.07 -8.85
N ALA A 54 -13.48 12.52 -8.86
CA ALA A 54 -13.99 11.64 -9.91
C ALA A 54 -14.54 12.36 -11.15
N GLY A 55 -14.78 13.67 -11.08
CA GLY A 55 -15.28 14.44 -12.21
C GLY A 55 -14.21 14.83 -13.23
N LYS A 56 -14.63 15.36 -14.39
CA LYS A 56 -13.82 15.70 -15.58
C LYS A 56 -12.52 16.50 -15.36
N SER A 57 -12.41 17.20 -14.23
CA SER A 57 -11.24 18.01 -13.87
C SER A 57 -10.26 17.29 -12.96
N GLY A 58 -10.59 16.13 -12.37
CA GLY A 58 -9.66 15.26 -11.64
C GLY A 58 -8.88 15.88 -10.47
N ASP A 59 -9.20 17.10 -10.02
CA ASP A 59 -8.34 17.95 -9.18
C ASP A 59 -9.07 18.57 -7.98
N ALA A 60 -9.67 17.72 -7.14
CA ALA A 60 -10.18 18.18 -5.85
C ALA A 60 -9.06 18.22 -4.79
N GLY A 61 -8.76 19.41 -4.25
CA GLY A 61 -7.85 19.55 -3.11
C GLY A 61 -8.45 19.03 -1.80
N TYR A 62 -7.61 18.53 -0.89
CA TYR A 62 -8.05 18.04 0.42
C TYR A 62 -8.23 19.18 1.44
N THR A 63 -9.26 19.09 2.30
CA THR A 63 -9.40 20.00 3.45
C THR A 63 -8.69 19.44 4.69
N ALA A 64 -8.41 20.30 5.67
CA ALA A 64 -7.85 19.87 6.96
C ALA A 64 -8.77 18.88 7.69
N VAL A 65 -10.10 19.07 7.61
CA VAL A 65 -11.10 18.19 8.23
C VAL A 65 -11.07 16.81 7.58
N ASN A 66 -11.10 16.74 6.25
CA ASN A 66 -11.07 15.47 5.53
C ASN A 66 -9.78 14.70 5.87
N THR A 67 -8.65 15.41 5.88
CA THR A 67 -7.34 14.86 6.25
C THR A 67 -7.36 14.27 7.66
N ALA A 68 -7.92 14.99 8.64
CA ALA A 68 -8.04 14.50 10.02
C ALA A 68 -8.94 13.26 10.13
N VAL A 69 -10.07 13.24 9.40
CA VAL A 69 -10.99 12.09 9.36
C VAL A 69 -10.30 10.85 8.77
N TYR A 70 -9.53 11.00 7.69
CA TYR A 70 -8.77 9.89 7.11
C TYR A 70 -7.70 9.35 8.06
N ILE A 71 -6.93 10.24 8.72
CA ILE A 71 -5.92 9.83 9.70
C ILE A 71 -6.57 9.09 10.88
N ALA A 72 -7.66 9.62 11.43
CA ALA A 72 -8.38 8.98 12.54
C ALA A 72 -8.93 7.60 12.15
N THR A 73 -9.48 7.48 10.94
CA THR A 73 -10.00 6.22 10.40
C THR A 73 -8.88 5.19 10.21
N MET A 74 -7.71 5.62 9.70
CA MET A 74 -6.55 4.75 9.55
C MET A 74 -6.03 4.25 10.90
N ILE A 75 -5.91 5.11 11.91
CA ILE A 75 -5.51 4.72 13.27
C ILE A 75 -6.50 3.71 13.85
N ALA A 76 -7.81 3.98 13.74
CA ALA A 76 -8.85 3.07 14.19
C ALA A 76 -8.78 1.71 13.47
N ALA A 77 -8.52 1.71 12.17
CA ALA A 77 -8.35 0.49 11.38
C ALA A 77 -7.14 -0.33 11.81
N VAL A 78 -5.98 0.31 12.06
CA VAL A 78 -4.77 -0.36 12.59
C VAL A 78 -5.07 -1.03 13.94
N ILE A 79 -5.75 -0.33 14.84
CA ILE A 79 -6.11 -0.85 16.16
C ILE A 79 -7.13 -1.99 16.07
N ALA A 80 -8.12 -1.90 15.18
CA ALA A 80 -9.13 -2.94 15.01
C ALA A 80 -8.54 -4.19 14.32
N PHE A 81 -7.77 -4.00 13.25
CA PHE A 81 -7.20 -5.10 12.48
C PHE A 81 -6.07 -5.83 13.21
N GLN A 82 -5.25 -5.15 14.04
CA GLN A 82 -4.24 -5.86 14.83
C GLN A 82 -4.90 -6.90 15.77
N ALA A 83 -6.03 -6.54 16.39
CA ALA A 83 -6.79 -7.46 17.24
C ALA A 83 -7.39 -8.62 16.44
N LEU A 84 -7.93 -8.34 15.25
CA LEU A 84 -8.47 -9.37 14.36
C LEU A 84 -7.39 -10.35 13.90
N PHE A 85 -6.23 -9.82 13.48
CA PHE A 85 -5.14 -10.61 12.93
C PHE A 85 -4.49 -11.49 13.99
N ARG A 86 -4.34 -11.00 15.23
CA ARG A 86 -3.92 -11.80 16.39
C ARG A 86 -4.90 -12.93 16.68
N LYS A 87 -6.21 -12.63 16.72
CA LYS A 87 -7.25 -13.63 16.97
C LYS A 87 -7.32 -14.70 15.89
N TRP A 88 -7.03 -14.35 14.64
CA TRP A 88 -6.98 -15.27 13.51
C TRP A 88 -5.60 -15.91 13.32
N GLN A 89 -4.62 -15.57 14.15
CA GLN A 89 -3.23 -16.04 14.08
C GLN A 89 -2.66 -15.95 12.67
N LEU A 90 -2.90 -14.80 12.00
CA LEU A 90 -2.37 -14.58 10.66
C LEU A 90 -0.84 -14.48 10.72
N PRO A 91 -0.12 -15.01 9.71
CA PRO A 91 1.33 -14.88 9.62
C PRO A 91 1.77 -13.41 9.64
N VAL A 92 2.90 -13.13 10.30
CA VAL A 92 3.53 -11.80 10.38
C VAL A 92 4.98 -11.80 9.90
N ASP A 93 5.40 -12.89 9.28
CA ASP A 93 6.75 -13.06 8.77
C ASP A 93 7.03 -12.18 7.53
N ASP A 94 8.29 -12.15 7.11
CA ASP A 94 8.72 -11.40 5.93
C ASP A 94 7.89 -11.74 4.68
N LYS A 95 7.44 -12.99 4.56
CA LYS A 95 6.64 -13.49 3.44
C LYS A 95 5.28 -12.80 3.40
N MET A 96 4.63 -12.63 4.55
CA MET A 96 3.41 -11.83 4.65
C MET A 96 3.64 -10.39 4.23
N VAL A 97 4.73 -9.77 4.69
CA VAL A 97 5.02 -8.37 4.35
C VAL A 97 5.25 -8.21 2.84
N TRP A 98 5.96 -9.13 2.19
CA TRP A 98 6.11 -9.13 0.72
C TRP A 98 4.78 -9.26 -0.02
N ALA A 99 3.88 -10.11 0.47
CA ALA A 99 2.54 -10.23 -0.10
C ALA A 99 1.79 -8.89 0.02
N LEU A 100 1.82 -8.25 1.19
CA LEU A 100 1.16 -6.96 1.41
C LEU A 100 1.77 -5.84 0.56
N ILE A 101 3.10 -5.79 0.38
CA ILE A 101 3.76 -4.84 -0.54
C ILE A 101 3.20 -4.96 -1.95
N ALA A 102 3.01 -6.18 -2.46
CA ALA A 102 2.43 -6.39 -3.78
C ALA A 102 0.99 -5.84 -3.87
N TRP A 103 0.19 -5.94 -2.80
CA TRP A 103 -1.15 -5.34 -2.78
C TRP A 103 -1.13 -3.81 -2.70
N VAL A 104 -0.18 -3.22 -1.97
CA VAL A 104 0.03 -1.77 -1.97
C VAL A 104 0.42 -1.28 -3.36
N ALA A 105 1.23 -2.04 -4.11
CA ALA A 105 1.61 -1.72 -5.48
C ALA A 105 0.50 -1.98 -6.52
N LEU A 106 -0.42 -2.92 -6.26
CA LEU A 106 -1.54 -3.22 -7.16
C LEU A 106 -2.52 -2.06 -7.28
N ALA A 107 -2.87 -1.42 -6.16
CA ALA A 107 -3.83 -0.31 -6.14
C ALA A 107 -3.46 0.83 -7.11
N PRO A 108 -2.23 1.40 -7.09
CA PRO A 108 -1.83 2.43 -8.04
C PRO A 108 -1.77 1.94 -9.49
N VAL A 109 -1.41 0.66 -9.75
CA VAL A 109 -1.42 0.11 -11.11
C VAL A 109 -2.82 0.19 -11.74
N LEU A 110 -3.84 -0.20 -10.98
CA LEU A 110 -5.24 -0.13 -11.42
C LEU A 110 -5.77 1.30 -11.41
N ARG A 111 -5.37 2.14 -10.44
CA ARG A 111 -5.77 3.56 -10.38
C ARG A 111 -5.27 4.35 -11.58
N VAL A 112 -4.07 4.05 -12.08
CA VAL A 112 -3.51 4.69 -13.27
C VAL A 112 -4.27 4.29 -14.55
N MET A 113 -4.84 3.08 -14.60
CA MET A 113 -5.74 2.72 -15.72
C MET A 113 -6.98 3.62 -15.72
N GLU A 114 -7.52 3.90 -14.53
CA GLU A 114 -8.62 4.85 -14.37
C GLU A 114 -8.19 6.30 -14.66
N ASP A 115 -7.01 6.73 -14.21
CA ASP A 115 -6.48 8.06 -14.54
C ASP A 115 -6.23 8.24 -16.07
N ALA A 116 -6.16 7.13 -16.81
CA ALA A 116 -6.07 7.10 -18.26
C ALA A 116 -7.45 6.89 -18.94
N ASP A 117 -8.56 7.07 -18.22
CA ASP A 117 -9.93 6.91 -18.70
C ASP A 117 -10.23 5.51 -19.31
N TYR A 118 -9.55 4.45 -18.85
CA TYR A 118 -9.77 3.11 -19.42
C TYR A 118 -11.17 2.57 -19.11
N PHE A 119 -11.70 2.81 -17.92
CA PHE A 119 -12.95 2.19 -17.49
C PHE A 119 -14.17 2.93 -18.00
N LYS A 120 -15.21 2.18 -18.39
CA LYS A 120 -16.48 2.78 -18.80
C LYS A 120 -17.23 3.41 -17.61
N GLU A 121 -18.13 4.32 -17.92
CA GLU A 121 -19.05 4.94 -16.97
C GLU A 121 -19.78 3.88 -16.11
N GLY A 122 -19.77 4.11 -14.80
CA GLY A 122 -20.31 3.25 -13.75
C GLY A 122 -19.30 2.25 -13.17
N ILE A 123 -18.29 1.80 -13.93
CA ILE A 123 -17.21 0.94 -13.42
C ILE A 123 -16.03 1.77 -12.93
N ASP A 124 -15.71 2.84 -13.65
CA ASP A 124 -14.77 3.91 -13.30
C ASP A 124 -14.78 4.26 -11.79
N VAL A 125 -15.97 4.48 -11.23
CA VAL A 125 -16.19 4.83 -9.81
C VAL A 125 -15.56 3.80 -8.85
N LEU A 126 -15.49 2.52 -9.23
CA LEU A 126 -14.87 1.47 -8.40
C LEU A 126 -13.36 1.63 -8.31
N PHE A 127 -12.72 2.22 -9.32
CA PHE A 127 -11.27 2.39 -9.40
C PHE A 127 -10.79 3.74 -8.84
N ILE A 128 -11.69 4.55 -8.31
CA ILE A 128 -11.40 5.83 -7.65
C ILE A 128 -11.34 5.62 -6.11
N SER A 129 -10.59 6.48 -5.42
CA SER A 129 -10.51 6.44 -3.96
C SER A 129 -11.79 6.97 -3.31
N PRO A 130 -12.28 6.38 -2.21
CA PRO A 130 -11.71 5.26 -1.46
C PRO A 130 -12.19 3.88 -1.96
N LEU A 131 -13.13 3.81 -2.90
CA LEU A 131 -13.80 2.57 -3.32
C LEU A 131 -12.81 1.51 -3.82
N ILE A 132 -11.77 1.92 -4.55
CA ILE A 132 -10.71 1.02 -5.01
C ILE A 132 -10.09 0.23 -3.86
N HIS A 133 -9.79 0.89 -2.74
CA HIS A 133 -9.19 0.25 -1.57
C HIS A 133 -10.17 -0.71 -0.89
N ILE A 134 -11.46 -0.37 -0.86
CA ILE A 134 -12.50 -1.20 -0.22
C ILE A 134 -12.68 -2.52 -0.98
N HIS A 135 -12.90 -2.47 -2.29
CA HIS A 135 -13.11 -3.70 -3.04
C HIS A 135 -11.80 -4.49 -3.21
N LEU A 136 -10.64 -3.84 -3.37
CA LEU A 136 -9.35 -4.56 -3.38
C LEU A 136 -9.08 -5.25 -2.04
N ALA A 137 -9.48 -4.66 -0.91
CA ALA A 137 -9.42 -5.35 0.38
C ALA A 137 -10.31 -6.60 0.39
N ALA A 138 -11.49 -6.58 -0.24
CA ALA A 138 -12.33 -7.77 -0.37
C ALA A 138 -11.64 -8.87 -1.21
N TRP A 139 -10.97 -8.49 -2.31
CA TRP A 139 -10.18 -9.42 -3.13
C TRP A 139 -8.93 -9.95 -2.40
N LEU A 140 -8.28 -9.12 -1.58
CA LEU A 140 -7.18 -9.53 -0.70
C LEU A 140 -7.66 -10.61 0.27
N ILE A 141 -8.77 -10.37 0.97
CA ILE A 141 -9.37 -11.32 1.90
C ILE A 141 -9.78 -12.61 1.17
N LEU A 142 -10.40 -12.50 -0.01
CA LEU A 142 -10.75 -13.68 -0.82
C LEU A 142 -9.51 -14.50 -1.17
N SER A 143 -8.41 -13.86 -1.60
CA SER A 143 -7.17 -14.55 -1.92
C SER A 143 -6.57 -15.26 -0.69
N ALA A 144 -6.64 -14.65 0.50
CA ALA A 144 -6.21 -15.26 1.75
C ALA A 144 -7.09 -16.49 2.12
N ILE A 145 -8.41 -16.38 1.96
CA ILE A 145 -9.35 -17.49 2.16
C ILE A 145 -9.05 -18.65 1.19
N ILE A 146 -8.80 -18.34 -0.09
CA ILE A 146 -8.40 -19.35 -1.09
C ILE A 146 -7.12 -20.06 -0.66
N GLY A 147 -6.13 -19.33 -0.13
CA GLY A 147 -4.91 -19.92 0.43
C GLY A 147 -5.21 -20.89 1.58
N HIS A 148 -6.04 -20.45 2.54
CA HIS A 148 -6.41 -21.28 3.69
C HIS A 148 -7.20 -22.55 3.32
N VAL A 149 -8.15 -22.44 2.39
CA VAL A 149 -8.97 -23.57 1.89
C VAL A 149 -8.14 -24.50 1.02
N GLY A 150 -7.30 -23.95 0.16
CA GLY A 150 -6.44 -24.67 -0.78
C GLY A 150 -5.21 -25.32 -0.15
N ARG A 151 -5.02 -25.22 1.18
CA ARG A 151 -3.77 -25.62 1.85
C ARG A 151 -3.33 -27.06 1.62
N LYS A 152 -4.29 -27.98 1.44
CA LYS A 152 -4.01 -29.41 1.25
C LYS A 152 -3.66 -29.79 -0.20
N ASN A 153 -3.96 -28.93 -1.17
CA ASN A 153 -3.79 -29.25 -2.59
C ASN A 153 -3.46 -27.98 -3.40
N HIS A 154 -2.20 -27.87 -3.82
CA HIS A 154 -1.70 -26.74 -4.59
C HIS A 154 -2.42 -26.54 -5.93
N LEU A 155 -2.86 -27.62 -6.59
CA LEU A 155 -3.61 -27.52 -7.84
C LEU A 155 -5.00 -26.92 -7.60
N SER A 156 -5.65 -27.29 -6.49
CA SER A 156 -6.93 -26.70 -6.08
C SER A 156 -6.78 -25.22 -5.78
N MET A 157 -5.75 -24.83 -5.02
CA MET A 157 -5.43 -23.43 -4.74
C MET A 157 -5.21 -22.62 -6.03
N LEU A 158 -4.37 -23.13 -6.94
CA LEU A 158 -4.12 -22.50 -8.24
C LEU A 158 -5.41 -22.34 -9.04
N THR A 159 -6.24 -23.38 -9.10
CA THR A 159 -7.50 -23.34 -9.84
C THR A 159 -8.45 -22.28 -9.27
N MET A 160 -8.62 -22.24 -7.95
CA MET A 160 -9.44 -21.22 -7.29
C MET A 160 -8.93 -19.80 -7.53
N LEU A 161 -7.61 -19.58 -7.51
CA LEU A 161 -7.01 -18.28 -7.83
C LEU A 161 -7.25 -17.89 -9.29
N LEU A 162 -7.12 -18.82 -10.24
CA LEU A 162 -7.40 -18.56 -11.65
C LEU A 162 -8.88 -18.26 -11.89
N VAL A 163 -9.79 -18.95 -11.20
CA VAL A 163 -11.23 -18.63 -11.25
C VAL A 163 -11.50 -17.24 -10.68
N ALA A 164 -10.91 -16.89 -9.53
CA ALA A 164 -11.02 -15.55 -8.96
C ALA A 164 -10.44 -14.48 -9.89
N TYR A 165 -9.35 -14.80 -10.60
CA TYR A 165 -8.70 -13.90 -11.55
C TYR A 165 -9.60 -13.66 -12.76
N ILE A 166 -10.15 -14.73 -13.35
CA ILE A 166 -11.13 -14.64 -14.44
C ILE A 166 -12.35 -13.83 -14.00
N ALA A 167 -12.84 -14.02 -12.77
CA ALA A 167 -13.95 -13.25 -12.22
C ALA A 167 -13.59 -11.76 -12.09
N PHE A 168 -12.40 -11.43 -11.56
CA PHE A 168 -11.93 -10.05 -11.47
C PHE A 168 -11.86 -9.41 -12.86
N THR A 169 -11.16 -10.06 -13.80
CA THR A 169 -10.98 -9.53 -15.15
C THR A 169 -12.31 -9.44 -15.90
N GLY A 170 -13.18 -10.45 -15.77
CA GLY A 170 -14.46 -10.52 -16.47
C GLY A 170 -15.49 -9.53 -15.95
N LEU A 171 -15.50 -9.26 -14.64
CA LEU A 171 -16.46 -8.33 -14.04
C LEU A 171 -16.00 -6.87 -14.11
N LEU A 172 -14.70 -6.61 -13.94
CA LEU A 172 -14.20 -5.25 -13.72
C LEU A 172 -13.41 -4.67 -14.90
N VAL A 173 -12.76 -5.52 -15.71
CA VAL A 173 -11.79 -5.04 -16.73
C VAL A 173 -12.33 -5.24 -18.16
N LEU A 174 -12.86 -6.44 -18.44
CA LEU A 174 -13.38 -6.83 -19.74
C LEU A 174 -14.53 -5.93 -20.26
N PRO A 175 -15.47 -5.46 -19.41
CA PRO A 175 -16.58 -4.64 -19.90
C PRO A 175 -16.15 -3.29 -20.52
N SER A 176 -14.90 -2.86 -20.29
CA SER A 176 -14.36 -1.59 -20.77
C SER A 176 -13.42 -1.73 -21.97
N VAL A 177 -13.14 -2.96 -22.44
CA VAL A 177 -12.19 -3.22 -23.54
C VAL A 177 -12.60 -2.55 -24.85
N HIS A 178 -13.90 -2.32 -25.05
CA HIS A 178 -14.47 -1.72 -26.26
C HIS A 178 -14.92 -0.26 -26.06
N THR A 179 -14.56 0.37 -24.94
CA THR A 179 -14.87 1.79 -24.71
C THR A 179 -14.12 2.68 -25.70
N HIS A 180 -12.87 2.29 -26.03
CA HIS A 180 -11.98 3.04 -26.91
C HIS A 180 -11.62 2.25 -28.16
N ASP A 181 -11.51 2.93 -29.30
CA ASP A 181 -11.10 2.31 -30.56
C ASP A 181 -9.57 2.07 -30.56
N THR A 182 -9.16 0.95 -29.97
CA THR A 182 -7.76 0.65 -29.64
C THR A 182 -7.38 -0.78 -30.01
N GLY A 183 -6.07 -1.05 -30.08
CA GLY A 183 -5.60 -2.43 -30.20
C GLY A 183 -5.97 -3.27 -28.96
N HIS A 184 -5.99 -4.59 -29.11
CA HIS A 184 -6.28 -5.51 -28.00
C HIS A 184 -5.14 -6.48 -27.70
N ALA A 185 -4.02 -6.36 -28.41
CA ALA A 185 -2.90 -7.31 -28.33
C ALA A 185 -2.27 -7.32 -26.93
N TRP A 186 -1.98 -6.15 -26.35
CA TRP A 186 -1.36 -6.03 -25.04
C TRP A 186 -2.36 -6.21 -23.89
N ILE A 187 -3.64 -5.88 -24.09
CA ILE A 187 -4.72 -6.22 -23.17
C ILE A 187 -4.79 -7.75 -23.01
N LEU A 188 -4.96 -8.48 -24.11
CA LEU A 188 -5.05 -9.94 -24.09
C LEU A 188 -3.74 -10.58 -23.61
N GLY A 189 -2.60 -10.12 -24.13
CA GLY A 189 -1.28 -10.60 -23.73
C GLY A 189 -1.01 -10.40 -22.24
N GLY A 190 -1.36 -9.23 -21.69
CA GLY A 190 -1.27 -8.91 -20.27
C GLY A 190 -2.17 -9.79 -19.41
N SER A 191 -3.41 -10.03 -19.82
CA SER A 191 -4.32 -10.93 -19.11
C SER A 191 -3.84 -12.39 -19.09
N ILE A 192 -3.31 -12.89 -20.22
CA ILE A 192 -2.73 -14.23 -20.29
C ILE A 192 -1.46 -14.30 -19.42
N ALA A 193 -0.57 -13.31 -19.55
CA ALA A 193 0.64 -13.23 -18.75
C ALA A 193 0.32 -13.16 -17.24
N GLY A 194 -0.72 -12.43 -16.84
CA GLY A 194 -1.18 -12.38 -15.45
C GLY A 194 -1.61 -13.75 -14.92
N ALA A 195 -2.39 -14.50 -15.69
CA ALA A 195 -2.76 -15.88 -15.32
C ALA A 195 -1.53 -16.81 -15.21
N VAL A 196 -0.58 -16.69 -16.14
CA VAL A 196 0.70 -17.43 -16.10
C VAL A 196 1.50 -17.05 -14.85
N MET A 197 1.55 -15.76 -14.52
CA MET A 197 2.28 -15.27 -13.35
C MET A 197 1.71 -15.79 -12.03
N ILE A 198 0.40 -15.98 -11.92
CA ILE A 198 -0.21 -16.68 -10.76
C ILE A 198 0.40 -18.08 -10.63
N ALA A 199 0.47 -18.85 -11.72
CA ALA A 199 1.04 -20.20 -11.70
C ALA A 199 2.55 -20.18 -11.35
N VAL A 200 3.30 -19.24 -11.90
CA VAL A 200 4.75 -19.07 -11.63
C VAL A 200 5.00 -18.72 -10.16
N VAL A 201 4.25 -17.78 -9.60
CA VAL A 201 4.39 -17.41 -8.18
C VAL A 201 4.02 -18.60 -7.29
N ILE A 202 2.87 -19.24 -7.55
CA ILE A 202 2.48 -20.44 -6.80
C ILE A 202 3.58 -21.49 -6.86
N HIS A 203 4.18 -21.77 -8.02
CA HIS A 203 5.26 -22.75 -8.13
C HIS A 203 6.50 -22.37 -7.31
N ASN A 204 6.95 -21.11 -7.40
CA ASN A 204 8.20 -20.67 -6.78
C ASN A 204 8.10 -20.43 -5.27
N THR A 205 6.91 -20.18 -4.74
CA THR A 205 6.69 -19.97 -3.30
C THR A 205 6.16 -21.24 -2.61
N TRP A 206 6.56 -22.42 -3.07
CA TRP A 206 6.02 -23.69 -2.56
C TRP A 206 6.22 -23.91 -1.05
N ASN A 207 7.27 -23.34 -0.48
CA ASN A 207 7.65 -23.38 0.94
C ASN A 207 7.14 -22.18 1.77
N TRP A 208 6.24 -21.38 1.22
CA TRP A 208 5.59 -20.29 1.94
C TRP A 208 4.33 -20.79 2.64
N HIS A 209 3.96 -20.12 3.73
CA HIS A 209 2.64 -20.28 4.32
C HIS A 209 1.57 -19.96 3.25
N GLU A 210 0.45 -20.68 3.28
CA GLU A 210 -0.48 -20.75 2.17
C GLU A 210 -1.22 -19.43 1.93
N ILE A 211 -1.50 -18.69 3.00
CA ILE A 211 -2.13 -17.37 2.98
C ILE A 211 -1.27 -16.32 2.24
N PRO A 212 -0.05 -15.97 2.68
CA PRO A 212 0.74 -14.94 2.00
C PRO A 212 1.12 -15.35 0.57
N ARG A 213 1.30 -16.65 0.31
CA ARG A 213 1.51 -17.20 -1.02
C ARG A 213 0.35 -16.92 -1.98
N SER A 214 -0.88 -17.20 -1.57
CA SER A 214 -2.06 -16.98 -2.43
C SER A 214 -2.31 -15.49 -2.65
N MET A 215 -2.12 -14.67 -1.60
CA MET A 215 -2.20 -13.22 -1.67
C MET A 215 -1.18 -12.64 -2.67
N LEU A 216 0.09 -13.06 -2.58
CA LEU A 216 1.15 -12.62 -3.48
C LEU A 216 0.85 -13.04 -4.92
N ALA A 217 0.49 -14.31 -5.14
CA ALA A 217 0.21 -14.83 -6.48
C ALA A 217 -0.91 -14.03 -7.16
N PHE A 218 -2.00 -13.76 -6.44
CA PHE A 218 -3.13 -13.01 -6.98
C PHE A 218 -2.75 -11.56 -7.31
N ALA A 219 -2.06 -10.87 -6.39
CA ALA A 219 -1.59 -9.50 -6.63
C ALA A 219 -0.68 -9.40 -7.84
N ILE A 220 0.32 -10.29 -7.96
CA ILE A 220 1.26 -10.28 -9.09
C ILE A 220 0.54 -10.56 -10.43
N GLY A 221 -0.45 -11.46 -10.43
CA GLY A 221 -1.28 -11.71 -11.60
C GLY A 221 -2.04 -10.46 -12.07
N LEU A 222 -2.65 -9.73 -11.12
CA LEU A 222 -3.37 -8.49 -11.42
C LEU A 222 -2.45 -7.33 -11.80
N ILE A 223 -1.28 -7.20 -11.16
CA ILE A 223 -0.26 -6.20 -11.54
C ILE A 223 0.20 -6.45 -12.98
N THR A 224 0.53 -7.70 -13.31
CA THR A 224 0.99 -8.07 -14.66
C THR A 224 -0.07 -7.75 -15.71
N MET A 225 -1.35 -8.00 -15.38
CA MET A 225 -2.47 -7.62 -16.23
C MET A 225 -2.55 -6.10 -16.42
N GLY A 226 -2.48 -5.32 -15.34
CA GLY A 226 -2.57 -3.86 -15.40
C GLY A 226 -1.43 -3.24 -16.19
N LEU A 227 -0.20 -3.74 -16.03
CA LEU A 227 0.96 -3.32 -16.83
C LEU A 227 0.80 -3.65 -18.32
N GLY A 228 0.10 -4.74 -18.67
CA GLY A 228 -0.29 -5.02 -20.06
C GLY A 228 -1.26 -3.97 -20.62
N HIS A 229 -2.16 -3.44 -19.79
CA HIS A 229 -3.04 -2.34 -20.21
C HIS A 229 -2.28 -1.02 -20.36
N TRP A 230 -1.31 -0.75 -19.49
CA TRP A 230 -0.38 0.38 -19.66
C TRP A 230 0.38 0.27 -20.98
N ALA A 231 0.88 -0.92 -21.33
CA ALA A 231 1.54 -1.15 -22.62
C ALA A 231 0.58 -0.97 -23.81
N GLN A 232 -0.71 -1.32 -23.66
CA GLN A 232 -1.71 -1.06 -24.70
C GLN A 232 -1.90 0.44 -24.92
N LEU A 233 -2.01 1.24 -23.85
CA LEU A 233 -2.16 2.69 -23.95
C LEU A 233 -0.94 3.33 -24.64
N VAL A 234 0.27 2.90 -24.29
CA VAL A 234 1.49 3.38 -24.97
C VAL A 234 1.52 2.97 -26.45
N SER A 235 1.00 1.79 -26.79
CA SER A 235 1.01 1.27 -28.16
C SER A 235 -0.06 1.89 -29.05
N THR A 236 -1.26 2.12 -28.52
CA THR A 236 -2.40 2.74 -29.21
C THR A 236 -3.08 3.69 -28.23
N PRO A 237 -2.60 4.94 -28.12
CA PRO A 237 -3.21 5.93 -27.24
C PRO A 237 -4.66 6.22 -27.63
N TRP A 238 -5.50 6.51 -26.65
CA TRP A 238 -6.88 6.97 -26.87
C TRP A 238 -7.07 8.35 -26.25
N VAL A 239 -8.14 9.00 -26.69
CA VAL A 239 -8.48 10.35 -26.25
C VAL A 239 -9.10 10.30 -24.87
N ASN A 240 -8.68 11.20 -23.98
CA ASN A 240 -9.28 11.35 -22.66
C ASN A 240 -10.64 12.07 -22.72
N ASP A 241 -11.33 12.15 -21.59
CA ASP A 241 -12.65 12.80 -21.46
C ASP A 241 -12.68 14.30 -21.81
N ASN A 242 -11.50 14.92 -21.95
CA ASN A 242 -11.30 16.33 -22.32
C ASN A 242 -10.89 16.51 -23.79
N ASP A 243 -11.04 15.49 -24.63
CA ASP A 243 -10.65 15.47 -26.04
C ASP A 243 -9.13 15.66 -26.28
N VAL A 244 -8.29 15.29 -25.30
CA VAL A 244 -6.83 15.40 -25.36
C VAL A 244 -6.19 14.02 -25.45
N LEU A 245 -5.27 13.84 -26.41
CA LEU A 245 -4.44 12.64 -26.50
C LEU A 245 -3.31 12.70 -25.46
N PRO A 246 -2.90 11.55 -24.88
CA PRO A 246 -1.68 11.45 -24.11
C PRO A 246 -0.48 11.93 -24.92
N LYS A 247 0.55 12.45 -24.23
CA LYS A 247 1.76 12.99 -24.89
C LYS A 247 2.38 11.97 -25.86
N ASP A 248 2.81 12.43 -27.04
CA ASP A 248 3.26 11.62 -28.18
C ASP A 248 4.33 10.55 -27.87
N HIS A 249 5.08 10.70 -26.77
CA HIS A 249 6.12 9.77 -26.36
C HIS A 249 6.08 9.49 -24.86
N ALA A 250 6.07 8.21 -24.49
CA ALA A 250 6.23 7.77 -23.12
C ALA A 250 7.56 8.29 -22.57
N VAL A 251 7.50 9.05 -21.48
CA VAL A 251 8.69 9.64 -20.86
C VAL A 251 9.20 8.67 -19.79
N LEU A 252 10.29 7.97 -20.09
CA LEU A 252 10.80 6.90 -19.22
C LEU A 252 11.82 7.38 -18.16
N TRP A 253 12.41 8.57 -18.32
CA TRP A 253 13.41 9.07 -17.37
C TRP A 253 12.86 9.29 -15.94
N PRO A 254 11.58 9.65 -15.70
CA PRO A 254 11.01 9.69 -14.35
C PRO A 254 11.10 8.35 -13.63
N VAL A 255 11.06 7.22 -14.35
CA VAL A 255 11.26 5.89 -13.77
C VAL A 255 12.67 5.73 -13.22
N LEU A 256 13.69 6.26 -13.91
CA LEU A 256 15.07 6.20 -13.45
C LEU A 256 15.25 6.97 -12.13
N VAL A 257 14.58 8.11 -11.99
CA VAL A 257 14.70 8.96 -10.80
C VAL A 257 13.79 8.48 -9.68
N ALA A 258 12.52 8.22 -9.94
CA ALA A 258 11.54 7.97 -8.89
C ALA A 258 11.30 6.48 -8.58
N VAL A 259 11.79 5.53 -9.40
CA VAL A 259 11.76 4.09 -9.09
C VAL A 259 13.17 3.54 -8.88
N VAL A 260 14.05 3.70 -9.88
CA VAL A 260 15.36 3.03 -9.87
C VAL A 260 16.27 3.58 -8.77
N LEU A 261 16.35 4.90 -8.60
CA LEU A 261 17.17 5.49 -7.53
C LEU A 261 16.68 5.09 -6.12
N PRO A 262 15.37 5.17 -5.76
CA PRO A 262 14.85 4.59 -4.52
C PRO A 262 15.16 3.12 -4.35
N ALA A 263 15.05 2.31 -5.42
CA ALA A 263 15.39 0.89 -5.35
C ALA A 263 16.87 0.67 -5.04
N ILE A 264 17.78 1.44 -5.64
CA ILE A 264 19.22 1.39 -5.36
C ILE A 264 19.51 1.80 -3.91
N ILE A 265 18.90 2.89 -3.42
CA ILE A 265 19.08 3.36 -2.04
C ILE A 265 18.57 2.29 -1.06
N THR A 266 17.38 1.75 -1.30
CA THR A 266 16.79 0.70 -0.47
C THR A 266 17.64 -0.57 -0.48
N TRP A 267 18.16 -0.98 -1.65
CA TRP A 267 19.09 -2.11 -1.76
C TRP A 267 20.40 -1.85 -1.00
N ALA A 268 20.95 -0.64 -1.08
CA ALA A 268 22.16 -0.26 -0.34
C ALA A 268 21.95 -0.28 1.18
N VAL A 269 20.76 0.12 1.65
CA VAL A 269 20.37 0.02 3.07
C VAL A 269 20.18 -1.44 3.48
N TRP A 270 19.49 -2.24 2.67
CA TRP A 270 19.29 -3.68 2.91
C TRP A 270 20.62 -4.41 3.10
N ARG A 271 21.58 -4.16 2.21
CA ARG A 271 22.92 -4.78 2.25
C ARG A 271 23.66 -4.53 3.56
N LYS A 272 23.36 -3.44 4.28
CA LYS A 272 23.99 -3.13 5.58
C LYS A 272 23.45 -3.99 6.73
N GLY A 273 22.24 -4.55 6.60
CA GLY A 273 21.59 -5.36 7.64
C GLY A 273 21.57 -6.86 7.36
N GLU A 274 21.93 -7.29 6.16
CA GLU A 274 21.73 -8.67 5.68
C GLU A 274 22.47 -9.71 6.55
N GLU A 275 23.73 -9.44 6.90
CA GLU A 275 24.53 -10.33 7.74
C GLU A 275 23.97 -10.43 9.16
N ASP A 276 23.64 -9.29 9.77
CA ASP A 276 23.13 -9.24 11.15
C ASP A 276 21.74 -9.88 11.26
N LEU A 277 20.89 -9.69 10.27
CA LEU A 277 19.59 -10.35 10.18
C LEU A 277 19.74 -11.87 10.09
N MET A 278 20.66 -12.35 9.25
CA MET A 278 20.89 -13.78 9.08
C MET A 278 21.45 -14.40 10.37
N GLN A 279 22.42 -13.74 11.01
CA GLN A 279 22.96 -14.19 12.29
C GLN A 279 21.89 -14.22 13.39
N LEU A 280 21.03 -13.20 13.47
CA LEU A 280 19.96 -13.15 14.44
C LEU A 280 19.00 -14.33 14.27
N ARG A 281 18.58 -14.61 13.03
CA ARG A 281 17.69 -15.74 12.71
C ARG A 281 18.32 -17.10 13.01
N LEU A 282 19.63 -17.25 12.85
CA LEU A 282 20.34 -18.48 13.26
C LEU A 282 20.28 -18.72 14.77
N THR A 283 20.09 -17.67 15.58
CA THR A 283 19.87 -17.79 17.04
C THR A 283 18.41 -18.11 17.41
N GLY A 284 17.51 -18.23 16.43
CA GLY A 284 16.09 -18.46 16.66
C GLY A 284 15.31 -17.21 17.11
N ASN A 285 15.91 -16.02 17.00
CA ASN A 285 15.29 -14.76 17.37
C ASN A 285 14.80 -14.00 16.13
N GLU A 286 13.79 -13.16 16.33
CA GLU A 286 13.27 -12.23 15.32
C GLU A 286 13.70 -10.79 15.62
N VAL A 287 13.78 -9.98 14.56
CA VAL A 287 14.30 -8.61 14.65
C VAL A 287 13.45 -7.74 15.56
N GLY A 288 14.06 -7.20 16.62
CA GLY A 288 13.43 -6.24 17.53
C GLY A 288 12.24 -6.84 18.29
N VAL A 289 12.15 -8.17 18.35
CA VAL A 289 11.13 -8.89 19.12
C VAL A 289 11.82 -9.51 20.33
N ILE A 290 11.31 -9.23 21.52
CA ILE A 290 11.81 -9.87 22.75
C ILE A 290 11.35 -11.34 22.79
N PRO A 291 12.12 -12.25 23.39
CA PRO A 291 11.75 -13.66 23.51
C PRO A 291 10.38 -13.87 24.16
N ASP A 292 9.67 -14.90 23.70
CA ASP A 292 8.38 -15.30 24.26
C ASP A 292 8.51 -15.57 25.77
N GLY A 293 7.47 -15.23 26.53
CA GLY A 293 7.47 -15.42 27.98
C GLY A 293 7.91 -14.20 28.80
N MET A 294 8.44 -13.14 28.18
CA MET A 294 8.92 -11.94 28.87
C MET A 294 8.13 -10.68 28.49
N THR A 295 8.00 -9.73 29.42
CA THR A 295 7.45 -8.39 29.14
C THR A 295 8.56 -7.39 28.80
N LEU A 296 8.21 -6.26 28.19
CA LEU A 296 9.19 -5.19 27.92
C LEU A 296 9.82 -4.66 29.22
N ASP A 297 9.03 -4.47 30.27
CA ASP A 297 9.53 -3.99 31.58
C ASP A 297 10.55 -4.97 32.18
N GLU A 298 10.28 -6.28 32.06
CA GLU A 298 11.21 -7.32 32.47
C GLU A 298 12.46 -7.32 31.59
N TRP A 299 12.30 -7.08 30.28
CA TRP A 299 13.39 -6.99 29.30
C TRP A 299 14.36 -5.84 29.60
N GLU A 300 13.84 -4.69 30.03
CA GLU A 300 14.64 -3.49 30.34
C GLU A 300 15.20 -3.47 31.76
N SER A 301 14.70 -4.33 32.66
CA SER A 301 15.15 -4.39 34.06
C SER A 301 16.58 -4.91 34.26
N GLU A 302 17.14 -5.60 33.27
CA GLU A 302 18.49 -6.18 33.31
C GLU A 302 19.31 -5.70 32.11
N ASP A 303 20.63 -5.61 32.27
CA ASP A 303 21.52 -5.35 31.15
C ASP A 303 21.59 -6.58 30.22
N ARG A 304 20.96 -6.46 29.05
CA ARG A 304 20.94 -7.47 28.00
C ARG A 304 21.71 -7.04 26.75
N SER A 305 22.65 -6.10 26.88
CA SER A 305 23.49 -5.60 25.77
C SER A 305 24.24 -6.70 24.99
N SER A 306 24.53 -7.83 25.63
CA SER A 306 25.17 -9.01 25.01
C SER A 306 24.19 -9.99 24.35
N HIS A 307 22.88 -9.78 24.49
CA HIS A 307 21.89 -10.66 23.89
C HIS A 307 21.83 -10.44 22.37
N PRO A 308 21.69 -11.50 21.55
CA PRO A 308 21.63 -11.37 20.09
C PRO A 308 20.58 -10.35 19.59
N VAL A 309 19.40 -10.31 20.23
CA VAL A 309 18.36 -9.32 19.93
C VAL A 309 18.87 -7.89 20.08
N GLU A 310 19.61 -7.56 21.14
CA GLU A 310 20.15 -6.21 21.31
C GLU A 310 21.33 -5.91 20.38
N MET A 311 22.21 -6.89 20.18
CA MET A 311 23.39 -6.70 19.36
C MET A 311 23.08 -6.58 17.86
N LEU A 312 22.15 -7.38 17.36
CA LEU A 312 21.95 -7.59 15.93
C LEU A 312 20.69 -6.90 15.39
N SER A 313 19.63 -6.70 16.20
CA SER A 313 18.39 -6.09 15.70
C SER A 313 18.56 -4.68 15.12
N PRO A 314 19.36 -3.76 15.71
CA PRO A 314 19.47 -2.40 15.20
C PRO A 314 19.91 -2.31 13.74
N ARG A 315 20.78 -3.22 13.29
CA ARG A 315 21.21 -3.31 11.90
C ARG A 315 20.41 -4.34 11.11
N GLY A 316 20.07 -5.48 11.70
CA GLY A 316 19.30 -6.55 11.07
C GLY A 316 17.95 -6.06 10.53
N ILE A 317 17.33 -5.08 11.19
CA ILE A 317 16.07 -4.50 10.73
C ILE A 317 16.15 -3.85 9.34
N LEU A 318 17.31 -3.34 8.95
CA LEU A 318 17.51 -2.69 7.66
C LEU A 318 17.28 -3.65 6.49
N ALA A 319 17.51 -4.95 6.72
CA ALA A 319 17.30 -6.03 5.76
C ALA A 319 15.92 -6.71 5.89
N THR A 320 14.93 -6.03 6.48
CA THR A 320 13.56 -6.54 6.55
C THR A 320 12.70 -5.96 5.42
N PRO A 321 11.71 -6.71 4.89
CA PRO A 321 10.78 -6.18 3.89
C PRO A 321 9.97 -4.99 4.41
N MET A 322 9.74 -4.92 5.72
CA MET A 322 9.10 -3.78 6.38
C MET A 322 9.84 -2.48 6.09
N VAL A 323 11.14 -2.44 6.38
CA VAL A 323 12.00 -1.27 6.11
C VAL A 323 12.14 -1.05 4.61
N ALA A 324 12.35 -2.12 3.84
CA ALA A 324 12.54 -2.00 2.40
C ALA A 324 11.34 -1.36 1.69
N GLY A 325 10.14 -1.87 1.93
CA GLY A 325 8.92 -1.36 1.31
C GLY A 325 8.60 0.08 1.75
N MET A 326 8.75 0.37 3.04
CA MET A 326 8.50 1.70 3.59
C MET A 326 9.50 2.73 3.05
N LEU A 327 10.80 2.43 3.08
CA LEU A 327 11.86 3.32 2.59
C LEU A 327 11.69 3.57 1.09
N PHE A 328 11.51 2.50 0.30
CA PHE A 328 11.24 2.62 -1.12
C PHE A 328 10.01 3.49 -1.38
N GLY A 329 8.90 3.22 -0.69
CA GLY A 329 7.64 3.95 -0.86
C GLY A 329 7.77 5.44 -0.58
N GLN A 330 8.41 5.84 0.52
CA GLN A 330 8.57 7.25 0.89
C GLN A 330 9.53 7.99 -0.05
N LEU A 331 10.63 7.36 -0.47
CA LEU A 331 11.57 7.96 -1.42
C LEU A 331 10.97 8.05 -2.83
N CYS A 332 10.26 7.01 -3.26
CA CYS A 332 9.53 6.97 -4.53
C CYS A 332 8.54 8.13 -4.61
N ASP A 333 7.74 8.34 -3.57
CA ASP A 333 6.78 9.45 -3.50
C ASP A 333 7.46 10.82 -3.55
N GLY A 334 8.47 11.04 -2.69
CA GLY A 334 9.16 12.33 -2.66
C GLY A 334 9.80 12.69 -3.99
N LEU A 335 10.42 11.72 -4.68
CA LEU A 335 11.02 11.94 -5.99
C LEU A 335 9.99 12.03 -7.12
N ALA A 336 8.90 11.26 -7.06
CA ALA A 336 7.81 11.34 -8.03
C ALA A 336 7.13 12.72 -7.99
N THR A 337 6.82 13.23 -6.79
CA THR A 337 6.26 14.58 -6.61
C THR A 337 7.25 15.65 -7.06
N MET A 338 8.52 15.54 -6.66
CA MET A 338 9.57 16.48 -7.11
C MET A 338 9.66 16.52 -8.63
N VAL A 339 9.74 15.36 -9.30
CA VAL A 339 9.77 15.31 -10.77
C VAL A 339 8.49 15.85 -11.38
N GLY A 340 7.33 15.48 -10.84
CA GLY A 340 6.02 15.90 -11.36
C GLY A 340 5.81 17.41 -11.32
N ILE A 341 6.15 18.05 -10.20
CA ILE A 341 5.99 19.50 -10.01
C ILE A 341 7.09 20.24 -10.80
N ASP A 342 8.36 20.02 -10.45
CA ASP A 342 9.48 20.82 -10.96
C ASP A 342 9.71 20.68 -12.49
N TYR A 343 9.27 19.58 -13.11
CA TYR A 343 9.55 19.29 -14.53
C TYR A 343 8.32 19.05 -15.40
N PHE A 344 7.17 18.69 -14.83
CA PHE A 344 5.95 18.37 -15.58
C PHE A 344 4.77 19.32 -15.30
N GLY A 345 4.94 20.30 -14.41
CA GLY A 345 3.93 21.32 -14.11
C GLY A 345 2.70 20.77 -13.37
N PHE A 346 2.85 19.68 -12.62
CA PHE A 346 1.80 19.18 -11.75
C PHE A 346 1.66 20.05 -10.49
N SER A 347 0.49 20.00 -9.87
CA SER A 347 0.20 20.69 -8.61
C SER A 347 0.02 19.69 -7.47
N GLU A 348 0.40 20.10 -6.25
CA GLU A 348 0.18 19.31 -5.04
C GLU A 348 -1.25 19.51 -4.51
N LYS A 349 -1.90 18.40 -4.13
CA LYS A 349 -3.30 18.39 -3.67
C LYS A 349 -3.43 18.45 -2.15
N HIS A 350 -2.40 18.06 -1.42
CA HIS A 350 -2.42 18.02 0.05
C HIS A 350 -1.93 19.35 0.65
N PRO A 351 -2.71 20.02 1.52
CA PRO A 351 -2.34 21.32 2.07
C PRO A 351 -1.00 21.35 2.81
N LEU A 352 -0.67 20.26 3.51
CA LEU A 352 0.59 20.16 4.25
C LEU A 352 1.78 20.01 3.30
N SER A 353 1.64 19.19 2.26
CA SER A 353 2.68 18.98 1.25
C SER A 353 2.90 20.27 0.45
N ASP A 354 1.81 20.92 0.03
CA ASP A 354 1.83 22.18 -0.70
C ASP A 354 2.51 23.30 0.11
N ALA A 355 2.25 23.40 1.41
CA ALA A 355 2.94 24.35 2.29
C ALA A 355 4.47 24.12 2.35
N VAL A 356 4.92 22.86 2.36
CA VAL A 356 6.36 22.54 2.32
C VAL A 356 6.97 22.94 0.98
N ILE A 357 6.27 22.70 -0.12
CA ILE A 357 6.74 23.04 -1.47
C ILE A 357 6.83 24.56 -1.64
N GLN A 358 5.81 25.30 -1.25
CA GLN A 358 5.80 26.77 -1.29
C GLN A 358 6.95 27.37 -0.47
N PHE A 359 7.19 26.85 0.73
CA PHE A 359 8.35 27.27 1.52
C PHE A 359 9.67 26.94 0.82
N GLY A 360 9.76 25.79 0.15
CA GLY A 360 10.92 25.42 -0.67
C GLY A 360 11.15 26.37 -1.86
N ASN A 361 10.06 26.84 -2.47
CA ASN A 361 10.08 27.79 -3.58
C ASN A 361 10.56 29.19 -3.10
N ASP A 362 10.10 29.61 -1.93
CA ASP A 362 10.52 30.87 -1.29
C ASP A 362 12.03 30.93 -0.99
N LEU A 363 12.70 29.78 -0.89
CA LEU A 363 14.15 29.70 -0.67
C LEU A 363 14.98 29.95 -1.94
N ASP A 364 14.37 29.93 -3.14
CA ASP A 364 14.99 30.18 -4.45
C ASP A 364 16.29 29.39 -4.70
N ILE A 365 16.34 28.13 -4.23
CA ILE A 365 17.53 27.26 -4.35
C ILE A 365 17.50 26.42 -5.63
N LEU A 366 16.36 25.77 -5.90
CA LEU A 366 16.23 24.80 -6.99
C LEU A 366 14.76 24.68 -7.44
N ALA A 367 14.53 24.90 -8.75
CA ALA A 367 13.25 24.75 -9.44
C ALA A 367 12.06 25.38 -8.68
N GLU A 368 10.92 24.68 -8.57
CA GLU A 368 9.67 25.18 -7.96
C GLU A 368 9.56 24.79 -6.48
N GLY A 369 10.67 24.40 -5.83
CA GLY A 369 10.71 24.12 -4.40
C GLY A 369 10.39 22.68 -3.98
N ALA A 370 9.98 21.80 -4.90
CA ALA A 370 9.57 20.44 -4.56
C ALA A 370 10.71 19.54 -4.07
N TRP A 371 11.97 19.92 -4.29
CA TRP A 371 13.15 19.29 -3.67
C TRP A 371 13.08 19.26 -2.13
N LEU A 372 12.47 20.27 -1.49
CA LEU A 372 12.35 20.31 -0.04
C LEU A 372 11.38 19.24 0.46
N PHE A 373 10.30 19.00 -0.28
CA PHE A 373 9.35 17.92 0.03
C PHE A 373 10.05 16.54 0.00
N PHE A 374 10.89 16.31 -1.01
CA PHE A 374 11.72 15.10 -1.06
C PHE A 374 12.64 14.97 0.18
N LEU A 375 13.34 16.05 0.56
CA LEU A 375 14.21 16.02 1.74
C LEU A 375 13.45 15.75 3.04
N VAL A 376 12.26 16.35 3.20
CA VAL A 376 11.39 16.09 4.36
C VAL A 376 10.99 14.62 4.40
N LYS A 377 10.57 14.03 3.27
CA LYS A 377 10.23 12.61 3.20
C LYS A 377 11.41 11.69 3.45
N ALA A 378 12.58 11.98 2.87
CA ALA A 378 13.79 11.20 3.09
C ALA A 378 14.23 11.25 4.57
N THR A 379 14.15 12.43 5.19
CA THR A 379 14.46 12.61 6.62
C THR A 379 13.46 11.87 7.50
N LEU A 380 12.16 11.99 7.22
CA LEU A 380 11.11 11.28 7.95
C LEU A 380 11.29 9.76 7.83
N ALA A 381 11.54 9.25 6.62
CA ALA A 381 11.82 7.82 6.41
C ALA A 381 13.04 7.37 7.21
N GLY A 382 14.14 8.14 7.19
CA GLY A 382 15.33 7.86 7.98
C GLY A 382 15.06 7.86 9.49
N LEU A 383 14.30 8.83 10.00
CA LEU A 383 13.90 8.90 11.42
C LEU A 383 13.03 7.71 11.82
N ILE A 384 12.08 7.30 10.98
CA ILE A 384 11.23 6.14 11.25
C ILE A 384 12.08 4.84 11.25
N VAL A 385 13.01 4.68 10.30
CA VAL A 385 13.92 3.53 10.29
C VAL A 385 14.79 3.50 11.55
N TRP A 386 15.35 4.64 11.96
CA TRP A 386 16.14 4.76 13.18
C TRP A 386 15.30 4.45 14.44
N MET A 387 14.08 4.97 14.51
CA MET A 387 13.17 4.65 15.61
C MET A 387 12.91 3.14 15.68
N PHE A 388 12.63 2.49 14.54
CA PHE A 388 12.40 1.05 14.49
C PHE A 388 13.66 0.22 14.81
N SER A 389 14.88 0.72 14.57
CA SER A 389 16.10 0.01 14.96
C SER A 389 16.33 -0.03 16.47
N GLU A 390 15.89 1.01 17.18
CA GLU A 390 16.01 1.12 18.63
C GLU A 390 14.84 0.48 19.38
N LEU A 391 13.64 0.42 18.78
CA LEU A 391 12.48 -0.14 19.44
C LEU A 391 12.57 -1.66 19.63
N ARG A 392 12.17 -2.11 20.82
CA ARG A 392 11.90 -3.51 21.13
C ARG A 392 10.41 -3.67 21.39
N ILE A 393 9.85 -4.74 20.84
CA ILE A 393 8.42 -5.04 20.98
C ILE A 393 8.20 -6.43 21.53
N GLU A 394 7.07 -6.60 22.20
CA GLU A 394 6.60 -7.89 22.66
C GLU A 394 6.07 -8.73 21.48
N SER A 395 6.13 -10.05 21.59
CA SER A 395 5.62 -10.99 20.57
C SER A 395 4.17 -10.65 20.15
N ARG A 396 3.31 -10.30 21.11
CA ARG A 396 1.92 -9.87 20.85
C ARG A 396 1.75 -8.57 20.07
N GLN A 397 2.80 -7.75 19.96
CA GLN A 397 2.77 -6.46 19.27
C GLN A 397 3.26 -6.56 17.81
N GLN A 398 3.62 -7.75 17.34
CA GLN A 398 4.12 -7.95 15.97
C GLN A 398 3.10 -7.52 14.91
N HIS A 399 1.82 -7.91 15.02
CA HIS A 399 0.78 -7.49 14.08
C HIS A 399 0.61 -5.98 14.05
N LEU A 400 0.64 -5.33 15.22
CA LEU A 400 0.55 -3.88 15.32
C LEU A 400 1.73 -3.21 14.60
N ARG A 401 2.96 -3.69 14.80
CA ARG A 401 4.15 -3.19 14.11
C ARG A 401 4.04 -3.31 12.60
N VAL A 402 3.65 -4.48 12.09
CA VAL A 402 3.46 -4.69 10.64
C VAL A 402 2.39 -3.73 10.09
N LEU A 403 1.27 -3.54 10.80
CA LEU A 403 0.18 -2.67 10.36
C LEU A 403 0.56 -1.17 10.39
N ILE A 404 1.34 -0.72 11.37
CA ILE A 404 1.87 0.66 11.40
C ILE A 404 2.79 0.88 10.20
N VAL A 405 3.73 -0.04 9.96
CA VAL A 405 4.63 0.07 8.80
C VAL A 405 3.85 0.04 7.50
N LEU A 406 2.84 -0.83 7.38
CA LEU A 406 1.97 -0.90 6.22
C LEU A 406 1.23 0.42 5.99
N ALA A 407 0.69 1.05 7.04
CA ALA A 407 0.04 2.35 6.93
C ALA A 407 0.99 3.44 6.41
N VAL A 408 2.21 3.53 6.96
CA VAL A 408 3.26 4.45 6.49
C VAL A 408 3.66 4.14 5.05
N MET A 409 3.74 2.86 4.69
CA MET A 409 4.07 2.41 3.34
C MET A 409 3.00 2.80 2.33
N ILE A 410 1.72 2.60 2.65
CA ILE A 410 0.58 2.98 1.79
C ILE A 410 0.62 4.48 1.48
N VAL A 411 0.86 5.32 2.49
CA VAL A 411 0.89 6.78 2.36
C VAL A 411 2.03 7.28 1.47
N GLY A 412 3.11 6.51 1.27
CA GLY A 412 4.19 6.87 0.33
C GLY A 412 4.09 6.12 -1.00
N MET A 413 4.08 4.78 -0.95
CA MET A 413 4.19 3.95 -2.15
C MET A 413 3.02 4.13 -3.11
N ALA A 414 1.78 4.25 -2.60
CA ALA A 414 0.61 4.38 -3.46
C ALA A 414 0.61 5.69 -4.27
N PRO A 415 0.77 6.89 -3.67
CA PRO A 415 0.87 8.13 -4.45
C PRO A 415 2.11 8.16 -5.36
N GLY A 416 3.27 7.69 -4.89
CA GLY A 416 4.49 7.66 -5.70
C GLY A 416 4.38 6.82 -6.97
N LEU A 417 3.90 5.56 -6.85
CA LEU A 417 3.71 4.69 -8.01
C LEU A 417 2.60 5.19 -8.95
N ARG A 418 1.52 5.78 -8.41
CA ARG A 418 0.45 6.40 -9.22
C ARG A 418 1.00 7.58 -10.01
N GLY A 419 1.71 8.49 -9.35
CA GLY A 419 2.32 9.67 -9.99
C GLY A 419 3.28 9.30 -11.10
N ILE A 420 4.13 8.28 -10.88
CA ILE A 420 5.03 7.78 -11.92
C ILE A 420 4.25 7.15 -13.08
N GLY A 421 3.22 6.34 -12.80
CA GLY A 421 2.38 5.76 -13.84
C GLY A 421 1.75 6.82 -14.74
N ARG A 422 1.19 7.87 -14.13
CA ARG A 422 0.67 9.06 -14.82
C ARG A 422 1.73 9.75 -15.69
N LEU A 423 2.94 9.94 -15.17
CA LEU A 423 4.06 10.53 -15.91
C LEU A 423 4.51 9.68 -17.12
N ILE A 424 4.57 8.35 -16.96
CA ILE A 424 4.95 7.43 -18.04
C ILE A 424 3.92 7.48 -19.17
N LEU A 425 2.64 7.45 -18.79
CA LEU A 425 1.52 7.38 -19.72
C LEU A 425 1.12 8.76 -20.27
N GLY A 426 1.55 9.85 -19.63
CA GLY A 426 1.26 11.21 -20.05
C GLY A 426 -0.17 11.66 -19.76
N VAL A 427 -0.74 11.21 -18.63
CA VAL A 427 -2.15 11.44 -18.20
C VAL A 427 -2.28 12.18 -16.86
#